data_AF-A0ABD0RL56-F1
#
_entry.id   AF-A0ABD0RL56-F1
#
_cell.length_a   1.000
_cell.length_b   1.000
_cell.length_c   1.000
_cell.angle_alpha   90.00
_cell.angle_beta   90.00
_cell.angle_gamma   90.00
#
_symmetry.space_group_name_H-M   'P 1'
#
loop_
_entity.id
_entity.type
_entity.pdbx_description
1 polymer ?
#
loop_
_entity_poly.entity_id
_entity_poly.type
_entity_poly.pdbx_seq_one_letter_code
_entity_poly.pdbx_strand_id
1 'polypeptide(L)'
;MASLFENDFSCPVCCEIFKNPVVLSCSHSVCKECLQQFWRAKKTQECPVCRRRSSRECPPPNLALKNLCESFLKERNERRSSGSEEICSLHSEKLKLFCLEDKQPVCVVCFTSQKHVNHTVRPIEEVVPSFK
;
A
#
# COMPACT_ATOMS: atom_id res chain seq x y z
N MET A 1 10.14 4.91 18.11
CA MET A 1 10.24 5.12 16.65
C MET A 1 8.84 5.46 16.17
N ALA A 2 8.65 6.65 15.59
CA ALA A 2 7.35 7.10 15.13
C ALA A 2 6.86 6.17 14.02
N SER A 3 5.77 5.45 14.27
CA SER A 3 5.00 4.75 13.25
C SER A 3 4.49 5.81 12.27
N LEU A 4 5.20 5.98 11.15
CA LEU A 4 4.70 6.75 10.01
C LEU A 4 3.36 6.14 9.62
N PHE A 5 2.28 6.85 9.90
CA PHE A 5 0.94 6.37 9.59
C PHE A 5 0.80 6.36 8.06
N GLU A 6 0.18 5.32 7.49
CA GLU A 6 -0.01 5.18 6.03
C GLU A 6 -0.66 6.43 5.39
N ASN A 7 -1.37 7.24 6.19
CA ASN A 7 -1.93 8.52 5.81
C ASN A 7 -0.90 9.56 5.32
N ASP A 8 0.32 9.57 5.85
CA ASP A 8 1.33 10.61 5.53
C ASP A 8 1.85 10.50 4.09
N PHE A 9 1.71 9.31 3.49
CA PHE A 9 2.13 9.04 2.10
C PHE A 9 0.95 8.93 1.14
N SER A 10 -0.27 9.21 1.58
CA SER A 10 -1.49 9.06 0.79
C SER A 10 -1.89 10.37 0.08
N CYS A 11 -2.26 10.25 -1.19
CA CYS A 11 -2.80 11.35 -1.97
C CYS A 11 -4.24 11.66 -1.50
N PRO A 12 -4.57 12.92 -1.18
CA PRO A 12 -5.90 13.28 -0.68
C PRO A 12 -7.02 13.19 -1.74
N VAL A 13 -6.65 12.95 -3.01
CA VAL A 13 -7.62 12.85 -4.12
C VAL A 13 -7.97 11.40 -4.43
N CYS A 14 -6.97 10.52 -4.55
CA CYS A 14 -7.19 9.11 -4.88
C CYS A 14 -7.07 8.18 -3.68
N CYS A 15 -6.68 8.68 -2.51
CA CYS A 15 -6.44 7.92 -1.27
C CYS A 15 -5.36 6.82 -1.37
N GLU A 16 -4.61 6.80 -2.48
CA GLU A 16 -3.49 5.90 -2.72
C GLU A 16 -2.15 6.56 -2.42
N ILE A 17 -1.10 5.75 -2.24
CA ILE A 17 0.29 6.26 -2.10
C ILE A 17 0.63 7.18 -3.27
N PHE A 18 1.28 8.32 -2.99
CA PHE A 18 1.61 9.31 -4.01
C PHE A 18 2.39 8.71 -5.17
N LYS A 19 1.88 8.91 -6.39
CA LYS A 19 2.55 8.57 -7.65
C LYS A 19 2.89 9.86 -8.40
N ASN A 20 4.17 10.12 -8.58
CA ASN A 20 4.69 11.36 -9.16
C ASN A 20 4.01 12.60 -8.55
N PRO A 21 4.15 12.81 -7.22
CA PRO A 21 3.52 13.95 -6.55
C PRO A 21 4.03 15.27 -7.11
N VAL A 22 3.13 16.24 -7.23
CA VAL A 22 3.43 17.64 -7.55
C VAL A 22 3.05 18.52 -6.37
N VAL A 23 3.78 19.60 -6.16
CA VAL A 23 3.52 20.57 -5.08
C VAL A 23 2.94 21.85 -5.65
N LEU A 24 1.77 22.25 -5.14
CA LEU A 24 1.12 23.51 -5.51
C LEU A 24 1.69 24.68 -4.70
N SER A 25 1.42 25.92 -5.14
CA SER A 25 1.81 27.14 -4.42
C SER A 25 1.20 27.28 -3.02
N CYS A 26 0.15 26.51 -2.72
CA CYS A 26 -0.43 26.38 -1.39
C CYS A 26 0.24 25.30 -0.52
N SER A 27 1.39 24.76 -0.96
CA SER A 27 2.17 23.70 -0.31
C SER A 27 1.49 22.33 -0.22
N HIS A 28 0.24 22.18 -0.68
CA HIS A 28 -0.38 20.86 -0.80
C HIS A 28 0.26 20.04 -1.92
N SER A 29 0.49 18.77 -1.64
CA SER A 29 0.95 17.79 -2.61
C SER A 29 -0.19 16.88 -3.05
N VAL A 30 -0.25 16.57 -4.33
CA VAL A 30 -1.22 15.65 -4.96
C VAL A 30 -0.51 14.88 -6.08
N CYS A 31 -1.02 13.71 -6.47
CA CYS A 31 -0.50 13.02 -7.66
C CYS A 31 -0.68 13.92 -8.90
N LYS A 32 0.31 13.91 -9.81
CA LYS A 32 0.24 14.66 -11.07
C LYS A 32 -1.05 14.36 -11.85
N GLU A 33 -1.39 13.07 -11.98
CA GLU A 33 -2.58 12.62 -12.70
C GLU A 33 -3.87 13.11 -12.05
N CYS A 34 -3.96 13.01 -10.71
CA CYS A 34 -5.11 13.51 -9.96
C CYS A 34 -5.33 15.01 -10.15
N LEU A 35 -4.25 15.79 -10.16
CA LEU A 35 -4.34 17.23 -10.41
C LEU A 35 -4.82 17.53 -11.83
N GLN A 36 -4.25 16.84 -12.83
CA GLN A 36 -4.62 17.03 -14.23
C GLN A 36 -6.08 16.67 -14.49
N GLN A 37 -6.56 15.55 -13.95
CA GLN A 37 -7.95 15.13 -14.04
C GLN A 37 -8.88 16.15 -13.37
N PHE A 38 -8.53 16.62 -12.18
CA PHE A 38 -9.30 17.62 -11.46
C PHE A 38 -9.42 18.94 -12.23
N TRP A 39 -8.31 19.46 -12.78
CA TRP A 39 -8.32 20.69 -13.59
C TRP A 39 -9.11 20.53 -14.89
N ARG A 40 -9.00 19.38 -15.57
CA ARG A 40 -9.80 19.09 -16.76
C ARG A 40 -11.30 19.04 -16.45
N ALA A 41 -11.68 18.38 -15.37
CA ALA A 41 -13.08 18.21 -14.98
C ALA A 41 -13.72 19.53 -14.51
N LYS A 42 -13.03 20.31 -13.68
CA LYS A 42 -13.54 21.57 -13.15
C LYS A 42 -13.35 22.76 -14.08
N LYS A 43 -12.46 22.64 -15.08
CA LYS A 43 -12.03 23.76 -15.95
C LYS A 43 -11.44 24.93 -15.14
N THR A 44 -10.85 24.63 -13.98
CA THR A 44 -10.19 25.60 -13.09
C THR A 44 -8.81 25.10 -12.69
N GLN A 45 -7.88 26.02 -12.42
CA GLN A 45 -6.55 25.71 -11.91
C GLN A 45 -6.49 25.78 -10.38
N GLU A 46 -7.45 25.16 -9.69
CA GLU A 46 -7.55 25.22 -8.24
C GLU A 46 -6.86 24.04 -7.56
N CYS A 47 -6.42 24.23 -6.32
CA CYS A 47 -5.97 23.13 -5.48
C CYS A 47 -7.16 22.21 -5.13
N PRO A 48 -7.06 20.89 -5.34
CA PRO A 48 -8.11 19.94 -4.95
C PRO A 48 -8.42 19.94 -3.44
N VAL A 49 -7.45 20.33 -2.61
CA VAL A 49 -7.53 20.28 -1.15
C VAL A 49 -8.14 21.57 -0.58
N CYS A 50 -7.54 22.72 -0.86
CA CYS A 50 -7.93 24.00 -0.24
C CYS A 50 -8.58 24.99 -1.20
N ARG A 51 -8.82 24.61 -2.46
CA ARG A 51 -9.41 25.45 -3.52
C ARG A 51 -8.62 26.70 -3.90
N ARG A 52 -7.46 26.98 -3.28
CA ARG A 52 -6.60 28.09 -3.68
C ARG A 52 -6.16 27.92 -5.14
N ARG A 53 -6.27 28.98 -5.94
CA ARG A 53 -5.80 29.00 -7.32
C ARG A 53 -4.28 28.75 -7.38
N SER A 54 -3.88 27.81 -8.23
CA SER A 54 -2.48 27.55 -8.55
C SER A 54 -1.91 28.73 -9.34
N SER A 55 -0.67 29.12 -9.03
CA SER A 55 0.05 30.15 -9.78
C SER A 55 0.75 29.60 -11.03
N ARG A 56 0.82 28.27 -11.19
CA ARG A 56 1.50 27.59 -12.29
C ARG A 56 0.56 26.59 -12.94
N GLU A 57 0.57 26.56 -14.28
CA GLU A 57 -0.10 25.53 -15.08
C GLU A 57 0.64 24.18 -15.06
N CYS A 58 1.92 24.19 -14.68
CA CYS A 58 2.72 22.99 -14.48
C CYS A 58 3.43 23.10 -13.12
N PRO A 59 2.80 22.63 -12.03
CA PRO A 59 3.43 22.65 -10.73
C PRO A 59 4.65 21.71 -10.70
N PRO A 60 5.73 22.10 -10.01
CA PRO A 60 6.95 21.30 -9.97
C PRO A 60 6.71 19.96 -9.25
N PRO A 61 7.47 18.91 -9.60
CA PRO A 61 7.42 17.64 -8.90
C PRO A 61 7.98 17.77 -7.47
N ASN A 62 7.36 17.09 -6.51
CA ASN A 62 7.87 16.95 -5.15
C ASN A 62 8.76 15.71 -5.07
N LEU A 63 10.03 15.85 -5.48
CA LEU A 63 10.99 14.74 -5.53
C LEU A 63 11.26 14.14 -4.14
N ALA A 64 11.28 14.97 -3.09
CA ALA A 64 11.47 14.50 -1.72
C ALA A 64 10.34 13.54 -1.31
N LEU A 65 9.08 13.96 -1.51
CA LEU A 65 7.92 13.10 -1.22
C LEU A 65 7.89 11.85 -2.08
N LYS A 66 8.25 11.97 -3.37
CA LYS A 66 8.38 10.82 -4.27
C LYS A 66 9.38 9.79 -3.73
N ASN A 67 10.58 10.22 -3.39
CA ASN A 67 11.63 9.34 -2.88
C ASN A 67 11.22 8.66 -1.57
N LEU A 68 10.57 9.39 -0.66
CA LEU A 68 10.06 8.82 0.58
C LEU A 68 8.98 7.75 0.33
N CYS A 69 8.05 8.01 -0.59
CA CYS A 69 7.03 7.03 -0.97
C CYS A 69 7.66 5.78 -1.61
N GLU A 70 8.66 5.96 -2.48
CA GLU A 70 9.39 4.85 -3.11
C GLU A 70 10.19 4.04 -2.07
N SER A 71 10.87 4.69 -1.14
CA SER A 71 11.56 4.02 -0.02
C SER A 71 10.58 3.24 0.85
N PHE A 72 9.43 3.82 1.21
CA PHE A 72 8.38 3.14 1.97
C PHE A 72 7.84 1.91 1.24
N LEU A 73 7.55 2.04 -0.06
CA LEU A 73 7.12 0.93 -0.90
C LEU A 73 8.19 -0.15 -1.02
N LYS A 74 9.46 0.25 -1.14
CA LYS A 74 10.59 -0.67 -1.20
C LYS A 74 10.74 -1.43 0.12
N GLU A 75 10.73 -0.76 1.27
CA GLU A 75 10.77 -1.44 2.57
C GLU A 75 9.59 -2.41 2.76
N ARG A 76 8.38 -2.00 2.35
CA ARG A 76 7.20 -2.88 2.36
C ARG A 76 7.39 -4.08 1.42
N ASN A 77 8.03 -3.89 0.27
CA ASN A 77 8.31 -4.96 -0.69
C ASN A 77 9.45 -5.87 -0.24
N GLU A 78 10.54 -5.35 0.31
CA GLU A 78 11.64 -6.14 0.88
C GLU A 78 11.14 -7.00 2.05
N ARG A 79 10.27 -6.46 2.90
CA ARG A 79 9.56 -7.25 3.93
C ARG A 79 8.70 -8.37 3.33
N ARG A 80 8.22 -8.22 2.10
CA ARG A 80 7.48 -9.27 1.36
C ARG A 80 8.39 -10.22 0.58
N SER A 81 9.57 -9.78 0.15
CA SER A 81 10.49 -10.52 -0.72
C SER A 81 11.59 -11.28 0.03
N SER A 82 11.88 -10.96 1.29
CA SER A 82 12.84 -11.69 2.12
C SER A 82 12.33 -13.05 2.64
N GLY A 83 11.15 -13.51 2.18
CA GLY A 83 10.59 -14.82 2.51
C GLY A 83 9.08 -14.80 2.76
N SER A 84 8.30 -14.89 1.67
CA SER A 84 6.93 -15.45 1.62
C SER A 84 5.97 -15.15 2.78
N GLU A 85 5.42 -13.94 2.83
CA GLU A 85 4.20 -13.66 3.61
C GLU A 85 3.04 -13.39 2.66
N GLU A 86 2.49 -14.45 2.07
CA GLU A 86 1.17 -14.37 1.44
C GLU A 86 0.16 -13.90 2.51
N ILE A 87 -0.73 -12.98 2.14
CA ILE A 87 -1.72 -12.41 3.07
C ILE A 87 -3.05 -13.10 2.78
N CYS A 88 -3.73 -13.55 3.84
CA CYS A 88 -5.06 -14.13 3.70
C CYS A 88 -6.03 -13.08 3.16
N SER A 89 -6.64 -13.33 2.00
CA SER A 89 -7.58 -12.38 1.40
C SER A 89 -8.84 -12.17 2.24
N LEU A 90 -9.20 -13.13 3.11
CA LEU A 90 -10.39 -13.05 3.96
C LEU A 90 -10.15 -12.29 5.27
N HIS A 91 -8.94 -12.39 5.83
CA HIS A 91 -8.65 -11.88 7.17
C HIS A 91 -7.58 -10.78 7.18
N SER A 92 -6.99 -10.49 6.03
CA SER A 92 -5.85 -9.57 5.87
C SER A 92 -4.65 -9.88 6.79
N GLU A 93 -4.60 -11.13 7.27
CA GLU A 93 -3.60 -11.63 8.22
C GLU A 93 -2.57 -12.49 7.48
N LYS A 94 -1.33 -12.49 7.99
CA LYS A 94 -0.22 -13.24 7.39
C LYS A 94 -0.53 -14.74 7.34
N LEU A 95 -0.38 -15.34 6.16
CA LEU A 95 -0.43 -16.80 5.98
C LEU A 95 0.89 -17.36 6.49
N LYS A 96 0.87 -17.88 7.72
CA LYS A 96 2.04 -18.51 8.37
C LYS A 96 1.91 -20.01 8.52
N LEU A 97 0.73 -20.55 8.22
CA LEU A 97 0.37 -21.95 8.42
C LEU A 97 0.02 -22.57 7.07
N PHE A 98 0.26 -23.86 6.92
CA PHE A 98 -0.14 -24.65 5.76
C PHE A 98 -1.07 -25.76 6.22
N CYS A 99 -2.25 -25.85 5.61
CA CYS A 99 -3.20 -26.93 5.86
C CYS A 99 -2.83 -28.12 4.96
N LEU A 100 -2.58 -29.29 5.56
CA LEU A 100 -2.15 -30.49 4.82
C LEU A 100 -3.31 -31.13 4.04
N GLU A 101 -4.53 -31.03 4.55
CA GLU A 101 -5.73 -31.60 3.93
C GLU A 101 -6.16 -30.80 2.70
N ASP A 102 -6.21 -29.47 2.81
CA ASP A 102 -6.61 -28.57 1.73
C ASP A 102 -5.45 -28.15 0.83
N LYS A 103 -4.21 -28.53 1.19
CA LYS A 103 -2.96 -28.20 0.48
C LYS A 103 -2.83 -26.71 0.16
N GLN A 104 -3.22 -25.86 1.10
CA GLN A 104 -3.23 -24.41 0.92
C GLN A 104 -2.69 -23.67 2.15
N PRO A 105 -2.09 -22.48 1.95
CA PRO A 105 -1.66 -21.62 3.04
C PRO A 105 -2.86 -20.97 3.74
N VAL A 106 -2.84 -20.93 5.06
CA VAL A 106 -3.89 -20.39 5.92
C VAL A 106 -3.29 -19.45 6.98
N CYS A 107 -4.06 -18.44 7.41
CA CYS A 107 -3.65 -17.57 8.52
C CYS A 107 -4.10 -18.16 9.86
N VAL A 108 -3.57 -17.60 10.95
CA VAL A 108 -3.94 -18.01 12.31
C VAL A 108 -5.44 -17.90 12.59
N VAL A 109 -6.11 -16.93 11.97
CA VAL A 109 -7.57 -16.72 12.09
C VAL A 109 -8.35 -17.79 11.31
N CYS A 110 -7.87 -18.21 10.13
CA CYS A 110 -8.48 -19.33 9.40
C CYS A 110 -8.42 -20.63 10.21
N PHE A 111 -7.29 -20.88 10.88
CA PHE A 111 -7.12 -22.08 11.71
C PHE A 111 -8.04 -22.08 12.94
N THR A 112 -8.15 -20.94 13.64
CA THR A 112 -9.04 -20.83 14.81
C THR A 112 -10.52 -20.68 14.46
N SER A 113 -10.83 -20.38 13.20
CA SER A 113 -12.20 -20.35 12.70
C SER A 113 -12.73 -21.77 12.46
N GLN A 114 -14.06 -21.95 12.52
CA GLN A 114 -14.73 -23.24 12.32
C GLN A 114 -14.42 -23.93 10.97
N LYS A 115 -13.79 -23.22 10.02
CA LYS A 115 -13.44 -23.75 8.69
C LYS A 115 -12.32 -24.79 8.70
N HIS A 116 -11.40 -24.76 9.67
CA HIS A 116 -10.26 -25.69 9.75
C HIS A 116 -10.09 -26.32 11.15
N VAL A 117 -11.17 -26.37 11.94
CA VAL A 117 -11.14 -26.76 13.37
C VAL A 117 -10.58 -28.17 13.64
N ASN A 118 -10.48 -29.02 12.61
CA ASN A 118 -9.96 -30.39 12.68
C ASN A 118 -8.87 -30.70 11.63
N HIS A 119 -8.32 -29.69 10.95
CA HIS A 119 -7.29 -29.91 9.94
C HIS A 119 -5.90 -29.85 10.56
N THR A 120 -4.99 -30.69 10.06
CA THR A 120 -3.60 -30.68 10.49
C THR A 120 -2.90 -29.50 9.82
N VAL A 121 -2.65 -28.45 10.59
CA VAL A 121 -1.89 -27.29 10.14
C VAL A 121 -0.45 -27.37 10.64
N ARG A 122 0.50 -26.99 9.80
CA ARG A 122 1.92 -26.86 10.17
C ARG A 122 2.44 -25.48 9.81
N PRO A 123 3.43 -24.93 10.53
CA PRO A 123 4.11 -23.72 10.11
C PRO A 123 4.69 -23.92 8.71
N ILE A 124 4.51 -22.95 7.81
CA ILE A 124 5.03 -23.05 6.43
C ILE A 124 6.54 -23.33 6.45
N GLU A 125 7.26 -22.72 7.40
CA GLU A 125 8.71 -22.92 7.63
C GLU A 125 9.09 -24.40 7.88
N GLU A 126 8.20 -25.22 8.46
CA GLU A 126 8.44 -26.64 8.69
C GLU A 126 8.05 -27.55 7.52
N VAL A 127 7.25 -27.04 6.57
CA VAL A 127 6.81 -27.76 5.36
C VAL A 127 7.76 -27.48 4.19
N VAL A 128 8.81 -26.67 4.38
CA VAL A 128 9.93 -26.55 3.46
C VAL A 128 11.08 -27.48 3.87
N PRO A 129 11.03 -28.79 3.54
CA PRO A 129 12.25 -29.51 3.25
C PRO A 129 12.34 -29.68 1.73
N SER A 130 13.32 -29.01 1.12
CA SER A 130 13.98 -29.50 -0.10
C SER A 130 13.15 -29.45 -1.40
N PHE A 131 12.84 -28.27 -1.93
CA PHE A 131 12.78 -28.09 -3.39
C PHE A 131 13.86 -27.11 -3.81
N LYS A 132 14.94 -27.69 -4.32
CA LYS A 132 16.09 -27.05 -4.95
C LYS A 132 15.77 -26.77 -6.41
#